data_AF-A0A1J5IB67-F1
#
_entry.id   AF-A0A1J5IB67-F1
#
_cell.length_a   1.000
_cell.length_b   1.000
_cell.length_c   1.000
_cell.angle_alpha   90.00
_cell.angle_beta   90.00
_cell.angle_gamma   90.00
#
_symmetry.space_group_name_H-M   'P 1'
#
loop_
_entity.id
_entity.type
_entity.pdbx_description
1 polymer ?
#
loop_
_entity_poly.entity_id
_entity_poly.type
_entity_poly.pdbx_seq_one_letter_code
_entity_poly.pdbx_strand_id
1 'polypeptide(L)'
;MIFRMKALHRNIVDAVRIVSDILVSGDLSDETRLRNLLAERKNRLHTSVIPSGHVFARLTAGAAFSVPAYRDEQWHGRTQLRFLNGIADQFNGGKEELQEKLARLQQMTFRKERLILNLTADAEGLAIFTEGTSELVERLATGGTAAVPGIPEVHPIHRGIAIPAQVSYVAMVMSAPAYADSLVAPLLVAARYLSSGYLYKHIRVQGGAYGGMSQYDPVSGLFALLSYRDPHIVRTLKVYDEAVDFICQSKIAEEELEKAVIGTIGILDKPMDPSSRGYVAMIRDFIGLTDENRRKLRDEILDTTADRFQEIASRYFISAVRSAVVAVYAAEDELCKANEALETKLEMETLT
;
A
#
# COMPACT_ATOMS: atom_id res chain seq x y z
N MET A 1 1.98 -14.65 4.04
CA MET A 1 0.57 -14.60 4.47
C MET A 1 0.55 -14.44 5.97
N ILE A 2 -0.36 -13.63 6.53
CA ILE A 2 -0.43 -13.36 7.97
C ILE A 2 -1.82 -13.76 8.47
N PHE A 3 -1.88 -14.67 9.44
CA PHE A 3 -3.11 -14.98 10.17
C PHE A 3 -3.06 -14.31 11.54
N ARG A 4 -4.15 -13.64 11.90
CA ARG A 4 -4.25 -12.92 13.17
C ARG A 4 -5.43 -13.45 13.97
N MET A 5 -5.17 -13.76 15.22
CA MET A 5 -6.12 -14.27 16.19
C MET A 5 -5.95 -13.49 17.49
N LYS A 6 -7.05 -13.32 18.23
CA LYS A 6 -7.06 -12.78 19.59
C LYS A 6 -8.03 -13.61 20.43
N ALA A 7 -7.64 -13.93 21.65
CA ALA A 7 -8.45 -14.73 22.56
C ALA A 7 -8.21 -14.27 24.01
N LEU A 8 -9.19 -14.53 24.87
CA LEU A 8 -9.01 -14.45 26.33
C LEU A 8 -8.18 -15.66 26.80
N HIS A 9 -7.47 -15.56 27.93
CA HIS A 9 -6.57 -16.62 28.42
C HIS A 9 -7.22 -18.00 28.41
N ARG A 10 -8.42 -18.10 28.98
CA ARG A 10 -9.22 -19.34 29.03
C ARG A 10 -9.57 -19.97 27.67
N ASN A 11 -9.46 -19.22 26.57
CA ASN A 11 -9.83 -19.67 25.23
C ASN A 11 -8.62 -19.80 24.29
N ILE A 12 -7.39 -19.57 24.76
CA ILE A 12 -6.20 -19.60 23.90
C ILE A 12 -6.05 -20.95 23.20
N VAL A 13 -6.15 -22.05 23.96
CA VAL A 13 -6.00 -23.41 23.43
C VAL A 13 -7.04 -23.70 22.34
N ASP A 14 -8.32 -23.41 22.62
CA ASP A 14 -9.40 -23.57 21.64
C ASP A 14 -9.19 -22.73 20.39
N ALA A 15 -8.73 -21.49 20.56
CA ALA A 15 -8.51 -20.58 19.44
C ALA A 15 -7.35 -21.06 18.56
N VAL A 16 -6.25 -21.56 19.16
CA VAL A 16 -5.12 -22.15 18.40
C VAL A 16 -5.58 -23.38 17.62
N ARG A 17 -6.39 -24.25 18.23
CA ARG A 17 -6.98 -25.42 17.55
C ARG A 17 -7.84 -25.01 16.35
N ILE A 18 -8.71 -24.02 16.53
CA ILE A 18 -9.54 -23.47 15.43
C ILE A 18 -8.66 -22.93 14.30
N VAL A 19 -7.61 -22.17 14.63
CA VAL A 19 -6.68 -21.67 13.60
C VAL A 19 -6.01 -22.84 12.88
N SER A 20 -5.56 -23.85 13.61
CA SER A 20 -4.96 -25.05 13.00
C SER A 20 -5.92 -25.76 12.04
N ASP A 21 -7.19 -25.88 12.38
CA ASP A 21 -8.23 -26.42 11.50
C ASP A 21 -8.41 -25.56 10.24
N ILE A 22 -8.42 -24.23 10.38
CA ILE A 22 -8.53 -23.31 9.25
C ILE A 22 -7.33 -23.44 8.30
N LEU A 23 -6.10 -23.59 8.82
CA LEU A 23 -4.91 -23.65 7.98
C LEU A 23 -4.79 -24.98 7.22
N VAL A 24 -5.11 -26.10 7.88
CA VAL A 24 -4.75 -27.43 7.39
C VAL A 24 -5.96 -28.27 6.95
N SER A 25 -7.14 -28.03 7.51
CA SER A 25 -8.30 -28.93 7.37
C SER A 25 -9.51 -28.30 6.70
N GLY A 26 -9.35 -27.12 6.09
CA GLY A 26 -10.41 -26.47 5.33
C GLY A 26 -10.86 -27.31 4.13
N ASP A 27 -12.18 -27.52 4.00
CA ASP A 27 -12.77 -28.15 2.82
C ASP A 27 -12.76 -27.18 1.64
N LEU A 28 -11.89 -27.46 0.66
CA LEU A 28 -11.79 -26.70 -0.58
C LEU A 28 -12.74 -27.21 -1.67
N SER A 29 -13.52 -28.26 -1.42
CA SER A 29 -14.43 -28.86 -2.39
C SER A 29 -15.84 -28.27 -2.38
N ASP A 30 -16.20 -27.48 -1.37
CA ASP A 30 -17.52 -26.84 -1.27
C ASP A 30 -17.69 -25.74 -2.34
N GLU A 31 -18.22 -26.14 -3.50
CA GLU A 31 -18.45 -25.27 -4.65
C GLU A 31 -19.42 -24.13 -4.35
N THR A 32 -20.44 -24.39 -3.52
CA THR A 32 -21.44 -23.37 -3.17
C THR A 32 -20.79 -22.29 -2.32
N ARG A 33 -19.97 -22.68 -1.34
CA ARG A 33 -19.23 -21.74 -0.51
C ARG A 33 -18.19 -20.97 -1.30
N LEU A 34 -17.44 -21.63 -2.19
CA LEU A 34 -16.46 -20.98 -3.07
C LEU A 34 -17.12 -19.92 -3.94
N ARG A 35 -18.23 -20.27 -4.63
CA ARG A 35 -18.97 -19.33 -5.47
C ARG A 35 -19.46 -18.11 -4.68
N ASN A 36 -20.01 -18.34 -3.49
CA ASN A 36 -20.51 -17.26 -2.63
C ASN A 36 -19.39 -16.33 -2.16
N LEU A 37 -18.24 -16.88 -1.74
CA LEU A 37 -17.08 -16.10 -1.31
C LEU A 37 -16.45 -15.30 -2.46
N LEU A 38 -16.38 -15.87 -3.66
CA LEU A 38 -15.91 -15.17 -4.85
C LEU A 38 -16.83 -14.00 -5.20
N ALA A 39 -18.15 -14.22 -5.21
CA ALA A 39 -19.12 -13.16 -5.45
C ALA A 39 -19.04 -12.05 -4.40
N GLU A 40 -18.94 -12.40 -3.12
CA GLU A 40 -18.76 -11.44 -2.02
C GLU A 40 -17.48 -10.63 -2.21
N ARG A 41 -16.35 -11.29 -2.49
CA ARG A 41 -15.05 -10.61 -2.67
C ARG A 41 -15.04 -9.71 -3.90
N LYS A 42 -15.60 -10.17 -5.03
CA LYS A 42 -15.79 -9.37 -6.27
C LYS A 42 -16.59 -8.12 -5.96
N ASN A 43 -17.76 -8.26 -5.34
CA ASN A 43 -18.64 -7.14 -5.01
C ASN A 43 -17.99 -6.15 -4.04
N ARG A 44 -17.31 -6.65 -3.01
CA ARG A 44 -16.58 -5.81 -2.04
C ARG A 44 -15.46 -5.02 -2.71
N LEU A 45 -14.68 -5.65 -3.60
CA LEU A 45 -13.60 -4.95 -4.28
C LEU A 45 -14.17 -3.93 -5.28
N HIS A 46 -15.17 -4.30 -6.07
CA HIS A 46 -15.85 -3.40 -7.01
C HIS A 46 -16.43 -2.16 -6.32
N THR A 47 -17.17 -2.34 -5.21
CA THR A 47 -17.76 -1.22 -4.45
C THR A 47 -16.72 -0.37 -3.72
N SER A 48 -15.49 -0.87 -3.52
CA SER A 48 -14.41 -0.11 -2.89
C SER A 48 -13.69 0.86 -3.84
N VAL A 49 -13.83 0.68 -5.16
CA VAL A 49 -13.10 1.46 -6.18
C VAL A 49 -13.38 2.94 -6.07
N ILE A 50 -14.66 3.34 -6.11
CA ILE A 50 -15.05 4.76 -6.02
C ILE A 50 -14.63 5.37 -4.68
N PRO A 51 -15.02 4.84 -3.50
CA PRO A 51 -14.66 5.47 -2.24
C PRO A 51 -13.14 5.50 -1.98
N SER A 52 -12.36 4.64 -2.62
CA SER A 52 -10.90 4.52 -2.46
C SER A 52 -10.12 4.79 -3.76
N GLY A 53 -10.67 5.55 -4.72
CA GLY A 53 -10.07 5.67 -6.06
C GLY A 53 -8.64 6.18 -6.08
N HIS A 54 -8.30 7.09 -5.16
CA HIS A 54 -6.93 7.58 -4.94
C HIS A 54 -5.94 6.47 -4.55
N VAL A 55 -6.38 5.47 -3.78
CA VAL A 55 -5.56 4.29 -3.43
C VAL A 55 -5.34 3.41 -4.66
N PHE A 56 -6.39 3.15 -5.44
CA PHE A 56 -6.28 2.38 -6.69
C PHE A 56 -5.38 3.08 -7.71
N ALA A 57 -5.48 4.39 -7.84
CA ALA A 57 -4.60 5.21 -8.66
C ALA A 57 -3.14 5.10 -8.19
N ARG A 58 -2.88 5.25 -6.88
CA ARG A 58 -1.54 5.08 -6.30
C ARG A 58 -0.96 3.69 -6.55
N LEU A 59 -1.75 2.62 -6.36
CA LEU A 59 -1.32 1.24 -6.63
C LEU A 59 -0.99 1.05 -8.11
N THR A 60 -1.84 1.55 -9.00
CA THR A 60 -1.66 1.43 -10.45
C THR A 60 -0.39 2.11 -10.94
N ALA A 61 -0.15 3.35 -10.51
CA ALA A 61 1.08 4.07 -10.85
C ALA A 61 2.32 3.49 -10.15
N GLY A 62 2.18 3.08 -8.88
CA GLY A 62 3.26 2.52 -8.08
C GLY A 62 3.80 1.18 -8.60
N ALA A 63 2.96 0.38 -9.26
CA ALA A 63 3.30 -0.94 -9.78
C ALA A 63 4.49 -0.95 -10.76
N ALA A 64 4.84 0.20 -11.34
CA ALA A 64 5.94 0.36 -12.27
C ALA A 64 7.34 0.38 -11.62
N PHE A 65 7.44 0.59 -10.30
CA PHE A 65 8.72 0.94 -9.67
C PHE A 65 9.40 -0.20 -8.93
N SER A 66 8.67 -1.21 -8.49
CA SER A 66 9.25 -2.33 -7.74
C SER A 66 8.39 -3.57 -7.80
N VAL A 67 9.01 -4.74 -7.63
CA VAL A 67 8.30 -6.03 -7.55
C VAL A 67 7.30 -6.03 -6.38
N PRO A 68 7.63 -5.55 -5.17
CA PRO A 68 6.64 -5.43 -4.10
C PRO A 68 5.43 -4.58 -4.48
N ALA A 69 5.64 -3.40 -5.10
CA ALA A 69 4.55 -2.53 -5.51
C ALA A 69 3.68 -3.16 -6.62
N TYR A 70 4.32 -3.86 -7.56
CA TYR A 70 3.62 -4.65 -8.58
C TYR A 70 2.75 -5.74 -7.96
N ARG A 71 3.28 -6.50 -6.98
CA ARG A 71 2.50 -7.53 -6.28
C ARG A 71 1.37 -6.93 -5.44
N ASP A 72 1.57 -5.77 -4.85
CA ASP A 72 0.53 -5.06 -4.11
C ASP A 72 -0.64 -4.65 -5.01
N GLU A 73 -0.35 -4.15 -6.22
CA GLU A 73 -1.36 -3.89 -7.26
C GLU A 73 -2.06 -5.18 -7.71
N GLN A 74 -1.31 -6.29 -7.88
CA GLN A 74 -1.91 -7.58 -8.21
C GLN A 74 -2.85 -8.12 -7.15
N TRP A 75 -2.60 -7.86 -5.86
CA TRP A 75 -3.40 -8.39 -4.75
C TRP A 75 -4.54 -7.48 -4.31
N HIS A 76 -4.42 -6.17 -4.56
CA HIS A 76 -5.34 -5.17 -4.01
C HIS A 76 -5.87 -4.16 -5.04
N GLY A 77 -5.31 -4.13 -6.25
CA GLY A 77 -5.60 -3.15 -7.29
C GLY A 77 -6.57 -3.63 -8.38
N ARG A 78 -6.45 -3.01 -9.56
CA ARG A 78 -7.30 -3.30 -10.74
C ARG A 78 -7.05 -4.70 -11.27
N THR A 79 -5.80 -5.19 -11.17
CA THR A 79 -5.45 -6.54 -11.63
C THR A 79 -6.16 -7.59 -10.78
N GLN A 80 -6.26 -7.40 -9.46
CA GLN A 80 -7.06 -8.27 -8.61
C GLN A 80 -8.54 -8.26 -8.98
N LEU A 81 -9.10 -7.08 -9.30
CA LEU A 81 -10.52 -6.97 -9.66
C LEU A 81 -10.84 -7.70 -10.97
N ARG A 82 -10.01 -7.52 -12.00
CA ARG A 82 -10.16 -8.28 -13.26
C ARG A 82 -10.00 -9.78 -13.06
N PHE A 83 -9.04 -10.19 -12.24
CA PHE A 83 -8.84 -11.59 -11.88
C PHE A 83 -10.09 -12.19 -11.20
N LEU A 84 -10.68 -11.48 -10.24
CA LEU A 84 -11.90 -11.92 -9.56
C LEU A 84 -13.12 -11.92 -10.49
N ASN A 85 -13.24 -10.94 -11.38
CA ASN A 85 -14.29 -10.92 -12.40
C ASN A 85 -14.19 -12.15 -13.31
N GLY A 86 -13.01 -12.40 -13.87
CA GLY A 86 -12.77 -13.55 -14.74
C GLY A 86 -13.09 -14.89 -14.07
N ILE A 87 -12.63 -15.10 -12.83
CA ILE A 87 -12.92 -16.34 -12.09
C ILE A 87 -14.42 -16.46 -11.78
N ALA A 88 -15.08 -15.37 -11.36
CA ALA A 88 -16.49 -15.41 -11.05
C ALA A 88 -17.35 -15.71 -12.29
N ASP A 89 -17.00 -15.13 -13.43
CA ASP A 89 -17.76 -15.26 -14.68
C ASP A 89 -17.55 -16.66 -15.33
N GLN A 90 -16.38 -17.28 -15.10
CA GLN A 90 -16.03 -18.61 -15.63
C GLN A 90 -16.15 -19.74 -14.59
N PHE A 91 -16.77 -19.46 -13.43
CA PHE A 91 -16.73 -20.38 -12.28
C PHE A 91 -17.15 -21.82 -12.62
N ASN A 92 -18.25 -22.01 -13.36
CA ASN A 92 -18.77 -23.36 -13.65
C ASN A 92 -17.80 -24.21 -14.50
N GLY A 93 -17.00 -23.59 -15.37
CA GLY A 93 -16.03 -24.29 -16.22
C GLY A 93 -14.61 -24.34 -15.65
N GLY A 94 -14.32 -23.55 -14.62
CA GLY A 94 -12.98 -23.42 -14.02
C GLY A 94 -12.90 -23.79 -12.54
N LYS A 95 -13.98 -24.32 -11.94
CA LYS A 95 -14.05 -24.63 -10.51
C LYS A 95 -13.03 -25.70 -10.10
N GLU A 96 -12.86 -26.76 -10.89
CA GLU A 96 -11.88 -27.82 -10.60
C GLU A 96 -10.45 -27.27 -10.62
N GLU A 97 -10.12 -26.45 -11.61
CA GLU A 97 -8.80 -25.78 -11.70
C GLU A 97 -8.57 -24.84 -10.52
N LEU A 98 -9.60 -24.09 -10.09
CA LEU A 98 -9.52 -23.23 -8.91
C LEU A 98 -9.27 -24.05 -7.63
N GLN A 99 -9.98 -25.16 -7.46
CA GLN A 99 -9.80 -26.07 -6.31
C GLN A 99 -8.38 -26.63 -6.27
N GLU A 100 -7.85 -27.08 -7.42
CA GLU A 100 -6.47 -27.56 -7.53
C GLU A 100 -5.46 -26.47 -7.16
N LYS A 101 -5.64 -25.24 -7.68
CA LYS A 101 -4.77 -24.10 -7.35
C LYS A 101 -4.81 -23.76 -5.86
N LEU A 102 -5.99 -23.76 -5.23
CA LEU A 102 -6.14 -23.50 -3.79
C LEU A 102 -5.47 -24.59 -2.95
N ALA A 103 -5.67 -25.87 -3.30
CA ALA A 103 -5.02 -26.99 -2.62
C ALA A 103 -3.49 -26.90 -2.72
N ARG A 104 -2.97 -26.56 -3.91
CA ARG A 104 -1.54 -26.34 -4.13
C ARG A 104 -1.03 -25.15 -3.31
N LEU A 105 -1.76 -24.03 -3.26
CA LEU A 105 -1.40 -22.86 -2.45
C LEU A 105 -1.37 -23.19 -0.96
N GLN A 106 -2.32 -23.97 -0.46
CA GLN A 106 -2.34 -24.46 0.92
C GLN A 106 -1.05 -25.22 1.25
N GLN A 107 -0.69 -26.22 0.42
CA GLN A 107 0.52 -27.03 0.59
C GLN A 107 1.83 -26.23 0.46
N MET A 108 1.84 -25.17 -0.34
CA MET A 108 3.02 -24.30 -0.52
C MET A 108 3.20 -23.30 0.63
N THR A 109 2.11 -22.85 1.24
CA THR A 109 2.13 -21.73 2.18
C THR A 109 2.25 -22.18 3.63
N PHE A 110 1.50 -23.22 4.02
CA PHE A 110 1.40 -23.65 5.42
C PHE A 110 2.44 -24.71 5.75
N ARG A 111 3.64 -24.27 6.09
CA ARG A 111 4.77 -25.14 6.40
C ARG A 111 5.47 -24.73 7.67
N LYS A 112 5.93 -25.71 8.45
CA LYS A 112 6.60 -25.46 9.73
C LYS A 112 7.90 -24.66 9.56
N GLU A 113 8.64 -24.89 8.48
CA GLU A 113 9.96 -24.27 8.23
C GLU A 113 9.87 -22.77 7.89
N ARG A 114 8.66 -22.27 7.59
CA ARG A 114 8.40 -20.86 7.26
C ARG A 114 7.46 -20.19 8.26
N LEU A 115 7.09 -20.90 9.33
CA LEU A 115 6.21 -20.38 10.35
C LEU A 115 6.96 -19.35 11.19
N ILE A 116 6.36 -18.18 11.34
CA ILE A 116 6.79 -17.17 12.30
C ILE A 116 5.59 -16.87 13.19
N LEU A 117 5.77 -17.02 14.50
CA LEU A 117 4.75 -16.72 15.50
C LEU A 117 5.09 -15.41 16.20
N ASN A 118 4.21 -14.42 16.07
CA ASN A 118 4.30 -13.17 16.81
C ASN A 118 3.26 -13.17 17.92
N LEU A 119 3.72 -13.32 19.17
CA LEU A 119 2.88 -13.45 20.35
C LEU A 119 2.91 -12.14 21.15
N THR A 120 1.75 -11.68 21.57
CA THR A 120 1.62 -10.47 22.40
C THR A 120 0.59 -10.72 23.49
N ALA A 121 1.07 -10.95 24.71
CA ALA A 121 0.28 -11.17 25.92
C ALA A 121 1.12 -10.81 27.15
N ASP A 122 0.52 -10.89 28.33
CA ASP A 122 1.28 -10.95 29.59
C ASP A 122 1.96 -12.32 29.77
N ALA A 123 2.69 -12.50 30.86
CA ALA A 123 3.46 -13.72 31.10
C ALA A 123 2.59 -14.99 31.15
N GLU A 124 1.37 -14.90 31.71
CA GLU A 124 0.44 -16.03 31.78
C GLU A 124 -0.04 -16.40 30.37
N GLY A 125 -0.52 -15.42 29.59
CA GLY A 125 -0.97 -15.67 28.23
C GLY A 125 0.14 -16.19 27.32
N LEU A 126 1.38 -15.71 27.47
CA LEU A 126 2.53 -16.22 26.72
C LEU A 126 2.81 -17.69 27.04
N ALA A 127 2.78 -18.09 28.32
CA ALA A 127 2.96 -19.48 28.72
C ALA A 127 1.91 -20.40 28.09
N ILE A 128 0.63 -20.01 28.14
CA ILE A 128 -0.47 -20.78 27.55
C ILE A 128 -0.32 -20.88 26.02
N PHE A 129 0.09 -19.79 25.34
CA PHE A 129 0.33 -19.83 23.89
C PHE A 129 1.49 -20.75 23.53
N THR A 130 2.61 -20.68 24.26
CA THR A 130 3.78 -21.52 23.98
C THR A 130 3.44 -23.00 24.11
N GLU A 131 2.66 -23.39 25.11
CA GLU A 131 2.19 -24.77 25.25
C GLU A 131 1.24 -25.16 24.11
N GLY A 132 0.19 -24.36 23.88
CA GLY A 132 -0.87 -24.67 22.90
C GLY A 132 -0.43 -24.61 21.43
N THR A 133 0.64 -23.87 21.09
CA THR A 133 1.13 -23.75 19.70
C THR A 133 1.91 -24.98 19.22
N SER A 134 2.31 -25.88 20.11
CA SER A 134 3.02 -27.12 19.75
C SER A 134 2.17 -28.00 18.82
N GLU A 135 0.87 -28.14 19.13
CA GLU A 135 -0.08 -28.90 18.30
C GLU A 135 -0.19 -28.33 16.87
N LEU A 136 -0.23 -27.00 16.74
CA LEU A 136 -0.27 -26.34 15.44
C LEU A 136 0.98 -26.68 14.62
N VAL A 137 2.17 -26.61 15.23
CA VAL A 137 3.43 -26.86 14.56
C VAL A 137 3.51 -28.30 14.03
N GLU A 138 3.00 -29.27 14.78
CA GLU A 138 2.96 -30.69 14.39
C GLU A 138 2.00 -30.97 13.22
N ARG A 139 0.92 -30.19 13.09
CA ARG A 139 -0.06 -30.33 12.01
C ARG A 139 0.38 -29.70 10.69
N LEU A 140 1.38 -28.82 10.70
CA LEU A 140 1.87 -28.17 9.49
C LEU A 140 2.71 -29.13 8.64
N ALA A 141 2.58 -29.00 7.32
CA ALA A 141 3.38 -29.78 6.39
C ALA A 141 4.88 -29.48 6.54
N THR A 142 5.72 -30.46 6.21
CA THR A 142 7.18 -30.37 6.30
C THR A 142 7.82 -30.43 4.92
N GLY A 143 8.93 -29.73 4.74
CA GLY A 143 9.76 -29.81 3.54
C GLY A 143 9.26 -29.02 2.33
N GLY A 144 9.71 -29.45 1.14
CA GLY A 144 9.46 -28.79 -0.14
C GLY A 144 10.42 -27.63 -0.44
N THR A 145 10.74 -27.44 -1.71
CA THR A 145 11.72 -26.45 -2.17
C THR A 145 11.11 -25.07 -2.33
N ALA A 146 11.87 -24.04 -1.97
CA ALA A 146 11.59 -22.69 -2.38
C ALA A 146 11.86 -22.60 -3.89
N ALA A 147 10.81 -22.70 -4.72
CA ALA A 147 10.95 -22.22 -6.08
C ALA A 147 11.23 -20.72 -6.00
N VAL A 148 12.33 -20.25 -6.60
CA VAL A 148 12.56 -18.82 -6.79
C VAL A 148 11.64 -18.40 -7.93
N PRO A 149 10.57 -17.63 -7.68
CA PRO A 149 9.73 -17.16 -8.76
C PRO A 149 10.54 -16.23 -9.65
N GLY A 150 10.23 -16.23 -10.94
CA GLY A 150 10.72 -15.20 -11.84
C GLY A 150 10.32 -13.82 -11.32
N ILE A 151 11.28 -12.89 -11.34
CA ILE A 151 11.01 -11.49 -11.06
C ILE A 151 10.39 -10.91 -12.34
N PRO A 152 9.13 -10.43 -12.30
CA PRO A 152 8.53 -9.80 -13.47
C PRO A 152 9.30 -8.52 -13.79
N GLU A 153 9.53 -8.26 -15.07
CA GLU A 153 9.92 -6.93 -15.53
C GLU A 153 8.73 -5.99 -15.35
N VAL A 154 8.98 -4.84 -14.72
CA VAL A 154 8.00 -3.79 -14.52
C VAL A 154 8.39 -2.60 -15.39
N HIS A 155 7.40 -2.00 -16.05
CA HIS A 155 7.63 -0.86 -16.94
C HIS A 155 6.71 0.31 -16.54
N PRO A 156 7.21 1.56 -16.62
CA PRO A 156 6.41 2.74 -16.38
C PRO A 156 5.36 2.90 -17.48
N ILE A 157 4.09 2.91 -17.08
CA ILE A 157 2.96 3.13 -17.99
C ILE A 157 1.99 4.09 -17.31
N HIS A 158 1.70 5.21 -17.98
CA HIS A 158 0.67 6.14 -17.53
C HIS A 158 -0.70 5.58 -17.90
N ARG A 159 -1.63 5.50 -16.94
CA ARG A 159 -2.93 4.83 -17.14
C ARG A 159 -4.13 5.72 -16.85
N GLY A 160 -5.15 5.62 -17.70
CA GLY A 160 -6.46 6.22 -17.52
C GLY A 160 -7.50 5.11 -17.36
N ILE A 161 -8.02 4.94 -16.16
CA ILE A 161 -8.95 3.86 -15.82
C ILE A 161 -10.37 4.42 -15.75
N ALA A 162 -11.19 4.04 -16.73
CA ALA A 162 -12.57 4.46 -16.82
C ALA A 162 -13.41 3.86 -15.69
N ILE A 163 -14.06 4.72 -14.91
CA ILE A 163 -15.00 4.35 -13.85
C ILE A 163 -16.26 5.23 -13.92
N PRO A 164 -17.44 4.73 -13.50
CA PRO A 164 -18.68 5.50 -13.50
C PRO A 164 -18.73 6.47 -12.30
N ALA A 165 -17.91 7.52 -12.33
CA ALA A 165 -17.83 8.53 -11.28
C ALA A 165 -17.89 9.95 -11.86
N GLN A 166 -18.54 10.86 -11.13
CA GLN A 166 -18.61 12.29 -11.47
C GLN A 166 -17.37 13.09 -11.02
N VAL A 167 -16.38 12.38 -10.47
CA VAL A 167 -15.15 12.95 -9.91
C VAL A 167 -13.98 12.07 -10.33
N SER A 168 -12.80 12.66 -10.30
CA SER A 168 -11.53 12.04 -10.66
C SER A 168 -10.70 11.71 -9.42
N TYR A 169 -9.79 10.77 -9.58
CA TYR A 169 -8.73 10.46 -8.63
C TYR A 169 -7.42 10.43 -9.40
N VAL A 170 -6.54 11.41 -9.12
CA VAL A 170 -5.30 11.60 -9.87
C VAL A 170 -4.13 11.26 -8.96
N ALA A 171 -3.31 10.29 -9.36
CA ALA A 171 -2.06 9.94 -8.69
C ALA A 171 -0.87 10.18 -9.62
N MET A 172 0.15 10.87 -9.10
CA MET A 172 1.49 10.92 -9.67
C MET A 172 2.43 10.28 -8.66
N VAL A 173 3.09 9.18 -9.05
CA VAL A 173 3.96 8.39 -8.18
C VAL A 173 5.38 8.43 -8.73
N MET A 174 6.34 8.58 -7.82
CA MET A 174 7.77 8.64 -8.10
C MET A 174 8.48 7.58 -7.26
N SER A 175 9.56 7.02 -7.81
CA SER A 175 10.49 6.24 -7.00
C SER A 175 11.15 7.13 -5.96
N ALA A 176 11.33 6.61 -4.75
CA ALA A 176 11.93 7.31 -3.64
C ALA A 176 12.91 6.39 -2.89
N PRO A 177 13.90 6.96 -2.19
CA PRO A 177 14.83 6.17 -1.39
C PRO A 177 14.11 5.33 -0.33
N ALA A 178 14.66 4.16 -0.04
CA ALA A 178 14.22 3.32 1.07
C ALA A 178 14.88 3.78 2.40
N TYR A 179 14.38 3.25 3.53
CA TYR A 179 14.69 3.70 4.90
C TYR A 179 16.17 3.98 5.25
N ALA A 180 17.14 3.31 4.61
CA ALA A 180 18.56 3.47 4.92
C ALA A 180 19.21 4.74 4.35
N ASP A 181 18.52 5.49 3.49
CA ASP A 181 19.07 6.67 2.83
C ASP A 181 18.91 7.95 3.69
N SER A 182 19.96 8.78 3.71
CA SER A 182 19.95 10.12 4.32
C SER A 182 18.87 11.07 3.79
N LEU A 183 18.29 10.75 2.62
CA LEU A 183 17.19 11.50 2.01
C LEU A 183 15.84 11.26 2.69
N VAL A 184 15.70 10.18 3.48
CA VAL A 184 14.41 9.76 4.03
C VAL A 184 13.82 10.81 4.97
N ALA A 185 14.59 11.32 5.93
CA ALA A 185 14.11 12.28 6.91
C ALA A 185 13.55 13.56 6.24
N PRO A 186 14.29 14.25 5.36
CA PRO A 186 13.77 15.45 4.72
C PRO A 186 12.63 15.18 3.74
N LEU A 187 12.56 13.99 3.11
CA LEU A 187 11.42 13.62 2.27
C LEU A 187 10.15 13.34 3.08
N LEU A 188 10.25 12.81 4.30
CA LEU A 188 9.11 12.69 5.21
C LEU A 188 8.57 14.07 5.59
N VAL A 189 9.47 15.00 5.91
CA VAL A 189 9.11 16.41 6.19
C VAL A 189 8.50 17.06 4.94
N ALA A 190 9.05 16.81 3.74
CA ALA A 190 8.55 17.34 2.47
C ALA A 190 7.14 16.83 2.15
N ALA A 191 6.87 15.54 2.37
CA ALA A 191 5.54 14.97 2.23
C ALA A 191 4.55 15.68 3.16
N ARG A 192 4.94 15.92 4.43
CA ARG A 192 4.07 16.66 5.35
C ARG A 192 3.83 18.09 4.88
N TYR A 193 4.89 18.80 4.52
CA TYR A 193 4.84 20.21 4.10
C TYR A 193 3.97 20.42 2.85
N LEU A 194 4.15 19.59 1.82
CA LEU A 194 3.35 19.65 0.59
C LEU A 194 1.88 19.34 0.87
N SER A 195 1.60 18.33 1.70
CA SER A 195 0.23 17.93 2.05
C SER A 195 -0.54 19.02 2.77
N SER A 196 0.02 19.60 3.83
CA SER A 196 -0.69 20.58 4.67
C SER A 196 -0.67 22.00 4.10
N GLY A 197 0.30 22.31 3.22
CA GLY A 197 0.45 23.62 2.61
C GLY A 197 -0.04 23.65 1.16
N TYR A 198 0.88 23.37 0.23
CA TYR A 198 0.70 23.64 -1.19
C TYR A 198 -0.48 22.87 -1.81
N LEU A 199 -0.55 21.56 -1.60
CA LEU A 199 -1.57 20.71 -2.23
C LEU A 199 -2.95 20.99 -1.64
N TYR A 200 -3.05 21.15 -0.32
CA TYR A 200 -4.31 21.52 0.33
C TYR A 200 -4.88 22.83 -0.25
N LYS A 201 -4.05 23.86 -0.42
CA LYS A 201 -4.46 25.14 -0.99
C LYS A 201 -4.90 25.01 -2.46
N HIS A 202 -4.06 24.42 -3.32
CA HIS A 202 -4.28 24.49 -4.77
C HIS A 202 -5.23 23.41 -5.31
N ILE A 203 -5.24 22.22 -4.71
CA ILE A 203 -6.13 21.11 -5.12
C ILE A 203 -7.50 21.23 -4.45
N ARG A 204 -7.55 21.44 -3.13
CA ARG A 204 -8.82 21.48 -2.40
C ARG A 204 -9.44 22.87 -2.34
N VAL A 205 -8.74 23.87 -1.80
CA VAL A 205 -9.36 25.19 -1.55
C VAL A 205 -9.67 25.91 -2.87
N GLN A 206 -8.71 25.94 -3.80
CA GLN A 206 -8.88 26.61 -5.09
C GLN A 206 -9.44 25.70 -6.19
N GLY A 207 -9.10 24.41 -6.15
CA GLY A 207 -9.48 23.43 -7.16
C GLY A 207 -10.80 22.72 -6.91
N GLY A 208 -11.39 22.86 -5.72
CA GLY A 208 -12.69 22.27 -5.39
C GLY A 208 -12.69 20.76 -5.14
N ALA A 209 -11.54 20.09 -5.16
CA ALA A 209 -11.43 18.68 -4.81
C ALA A 209 -11.70 18.45 -3.32
N TYR A 210 -12.17 17.26 -2.94
CA TYR A 210 -12.33 16.93 -1.52
C TYR A 210 -10.98 16.83 -0.78
N GLY A 211 -9.92 16.40 -1.45
CA GLY A 211 -8.60 16.32 -0.84
C GLY A 211 -7.47 16.38 -1.86
N GLY A 212 -6.38 17.03 -1.47
CA GLY A 212 -5.07 16.93 -2.12
C GLY A 212 -4.04 16.61 -1.05
N MET A 213 -3.17 15.64 -1.31
CA MET A 213 -2.20 15.15 -0.33
C MET A 213 -0.97 14.60 -1.04
N SER A 214 0.11 14.47 -0.28
CA SER A 214 1.28 13.69 -0.65
C SER A 214 1.54 12.61 0.39
N GLN A 215 2.18 11.53 -0.06
CA GLN A 215 2.52 10.40 0.78
C GLN A 215 3.92 9.93 0.41
N TYR A 216 4.76 9.73 1.42
CA TYR A 216 6.05 9.08 1.24
C TYR A 216 6.08 7.86 2.15
N ASP A 217 6.37 6.70 1.56
CA ASP A 217 6.53 5.44 2.27
C ASP A 217 7.96 4.90 2.07
N PRO A 218 8.84 5.04 3.08
CA PRO A 218 10.21 4.53 3.02
C PRO A 218 10.32 3.00 2.95
N VAL A 219 9.23 2.26 3.24
CA VAL A 219 9.22 0.80 3.15
C VAL A 219 9.00 0.35 1.71
N SER A 220 8.04 0.98 1.00
CA SER A 220 7.82 0.69 -0.43
C SER A 220 8.76 1.47 -1.36
N GLY A 221 9.42 2.52 -0.88
CA GLY A 221 10.30 3.37 -1.69
C GLY A 221 9.52 4.19 -2.71
N LEU A 222 8.34 4.70 -2.33
CA LEU A 222 7.46 5.47 -3.20
C LEU A 222 7.09 6.81 -2.59
N PHE A 223 7.16 7.87 -3.40
CA PHE A 223 6.59 9.17 -3.10
C PHE A 223 5.41 9.43 -4.04
N ALA A 224 4.26 9.83 -3.52
CA ALA A 224 3.05 10.03 -4.29
C ALA A 224 2.44 11.41 -4.02
N LEU A 225 1.92 12.03 -5.09
CA LEU A 225 1.01 13.17 -5.05
C LEU A 225 -0.37 12.67 -5.48
N LEU A 226 -1.39 12.94 -4.66
CA LEU A 226 -2.70 12.31 -4.76
C LEU A 226 -3.82 13.35 -4.63
N SER A 227 -4.87 13.19 -5.42
CA SER A 227 -6.13 13.92 -5.29
C SER A 227 -7.29 12.97 -5.03
N TYR A 228 -8.28 13.45 -4.30
CA TYR A 228 -9.43 12.66 -3.88
C TYR A 228 -10.73 13.41 -4.18
N ARG A 229 -11.60 12.76 -4.97
CA ARG A 229 -12.87 13.31 -5.46
C ARG A 229 -12.66 14.69 -6.09
N ASP A 230 -11.83 14.70 -7.12
CA ASP A 230 -11.32 15.90 -7.79
C ASP A 230 -12.12 16.20 -9.05
N PRO A 231 -12.66 17.42 -9.25
CA PRO A 231 -13.35 17.78 -10.49
C PRO A 231 -12.40 17.98 -11.69
N HIS A 232 -11.07 17.89 -11.49
CA HIS A 232 -10.09 18.18 -12.53
C HIS A 232 -9.03 17.07 -12.69
N ILE A 233 -8.55 16.88 -13.92
CA ILE A 233 -7.43 15.99 -14.25
C ILE A 233 -6.21 16.83 -14.65
N VAL A 234 -6.30 17.54 -15.78
CA VAL A 234 -5.18 18.30 -16.37
C VAL A 234 -4.67 19.39 -15.43
N ARG A 235 -5.60 20.15 -14.81
CA ARG A 235 -5.23 21.17 -13.82
C ARG A 235 -4.49 20.56 -12.63
N THR A 236 -4.93 19.40 -12.15
CA THR A 236 -4.33 18.73 -10.99
C THR A 236 -2.92 18.24 -11.29
N LEU A 237 -2.69 17.66 -12.46
CA LEU A 237 -1.35 17.28 -12.90
C LEU A 237 -0.43 18.51 -13.02
N LYS A 238 -0.92 19.62 -13.57
CA LYS A 238 -0.17 20.88 -13.59
C LYS A 238 0.17 21.37 -12.17
N VAL A 239 -0.76 21.29 -11.22
CA VAL A 239 -0.51 21.65 -9.82
C VAL A 239 0.55 20.73 -9.19
N TYR A 240 0.66 19.47 -9.61
CA TYR A 240 1.74 18.58 -9.14
C TYR A 240 3.11 19.02 -9.67
N ASP A 241 3.21 19.40 -10.93
CA ASP A 241 4.44 19.96 -11.50
C ASP A 241 4.83 21.26 -10.78
N GLU A 242 3.86 22.16 -10.58
CA GLU A 242 4.07 23.41 -9.84
C GLU A 242 4.42 23.16 -8.35
N ALA A 243 3.93 22.07 -7.74
CA ALA A 243 4.29 21.70 -6.38
C ALA A 243 5.75 21.24 -6.28
N VAL A 244 6.25 20.54 -7.31
CA VAL A 244 7.66 20.19 -7.46
C VAL A 244 8.50 21.46 -7.63
N ASP A 245 8.10 22.38 -8.50
CA ASP A 245 8.81 23.66 -8.65
C ASP A 245 8.82 24.47 -7.35
N PHE A 246 7.67 24.54 -6.67
CA PHE A 246 7.51 25.25 -5.41
C PHE A 246 8.50 24.75 -4.37
N ILE A 247 8.57 23.43 -4.15
CA ILE A 247 9.48 22.87 -3.14
C ILE A 247 10.95 22.96 -3.56
N CYS A 248 11.24 22.99 -4.86
CA CYS A 248 12.60 23.13 -5.37
C CYS A 248 13.14 24.57 -5.37
N GLN A 249 12.27 25.58 -5.38
CA GLN A 249 12.66 26.99 -5.55
C GLN A 249 12.37 27.86 -4.33
N SER A 250 11.39 27.49 -3.51
CA SER A 250 10.95 28.32 -2.38
C SER A 250 11.62 27.88 -1.09
N LYS A 251 12.43 28.76 -0.48
CA LYS A 251 12.97 28.51 0.85
C LYS A 251 11.83 28.43 1.87
N ILE A 252 11.74 27.30 2.56
CA ILE A 252 10.77 27.11 3.64
C ILE A 252 11.05 28.08 4.79
N ALA A 253 10.00 28.73 5.29
CA ALA A 253 10.09 29.55 6.50
C ALA A 253 10.30 28.66 7.73
N GLU A 254 11.10 29.11 8.70
CA GLU A 254 11.45 28.31 9.89
C GLU A 254 10.21 27.82 10.65
N GLU A 255 9.20 28.68 10.86
CA GLU A 255 7.95 28.31 11.51
C GLU A 255 7.17 27.21 10.76
N GLU A 256 7.20 27.25 9.42
CA GLU A 256 6.53 26.23 8.59
C GLU A 256 7.30 24.91 8.58
N LEU A 257 8.64 24.98 8.63
CA LEU A 257 9.49 23.81 8.80
C LEU A 257 9.23 23.16 10.15
N GLU A 258 9.19 23.94 11.24
CA GLU A 258 8.90 23.43 12.58
C GLU A 258 7.54 22.72 12.62
N LYS A 259 6.49 23.31 12.04
CA LYS A 259 5.17 22.67 11.91
C LYS A 259 5.23 21.36 11.11
N ALA A 260 6.02 21.31 10.03
CA ALA A 260 6.19 20.11 9.22
C ALA A 260 6.95 19.01 9.97
N VAL A 261 7.99 19.36 10.74
CA VAL A 261 8.73 18.46 11.62
C VAL A 261 7.82 17.90 12.72
N ILE A 262 7.09 18.76 13.44
CA ILE A 262 6.11 18.34 14.47
C ILE A 262 5.06 17.42 13.86
N GLY A 263 4.53 17.77 12.69
CA GLY A 263 3.55 16.95 11.98
C GLY A 263 4.10 15.57 11.59
N THR A 264 5.36 15.50 11.18
CA THR A 264 6.06 14.25 10.85
C THR A 264 6.28 13.39 12.09
N ILE A 265 6.80 13.96 13.17
CA ILE A 265 7.00 13.25 14.45
C ILE A 265 5.66 12.76 15.02
N GLY A 266 4.60 13.55 14.93
CA GLY A 266 3.26 13.16 15.36
C GLY A 266 2.72 11.91 14.65
N ILE A 267 3.10 11.68 13.39
CA ILE A 267 2.75 10.45 12.66
C ILE A 267 3.56 9.26 13.19
N LEU A 268 4.85 9.46 13.44
CA LEU A 268 5.75 8.41 13.95
C LEU A 268 5.41 7.98 15.39
N ASP A 269 4.93 8.92 16.21
CA ASP A 269 4.65 8.74 17.64
C ASP A 269 3.19 8.44 17.96
N LYS A 270 2.39 8.14 16.94
CA LYS A 270 0.98 7.80 17.13
C LYS A 270 0.83 6.69 18.19
N PRO A 271 0.03 6.89 19.26
CA PRO A 271 -0.17 5.87 20.28
C PRO A 271 -0.69 4.57 19.68
N MET A 272 -0.15 3.45 20.15
CA MET A 272 -0.52 2.11 19.72
C MET A 272 -0.90 1.27 20.93
N ASP A 273 -1.99 0.51 20.81
CA ASP A 273 -2.32 -0.53 21.78
C ASP A 273 -1.27 -1.66 21.76
N PRO A 274 -1.18 -2.49 22.80
CA PRO A 274 -0.17 -3.55 22.88
C PRO A 274 -0.12 -4.47 21.65
N SER A 275 -1.29 -4.86 21.12
CA SER A 275 -1.35 -5.78 19.98
C SER A 275 -0.84 -5.13 18.69
N SER A 276 -1.12 -3.83 18.50
CA SER A 276 -0.56 -3.06 17.38
C SER A 276 0.95 -2.86 17.52
N ARG A 277 1.46 -2.65 18.74
CA ARG A 277 2.92 -2.59 18.99
C ARG A 277 3.61 -3.89 18.62
N GLY A 278 3.04 -5.04 19.01
CA GLY A 278 3.55 -6.36 18.63
C GLY A 278 3.54 -6.58 17.12
N TYR A 279 2.45 -6.22 16.43
CA TYR A 279 2.40 -6.32 14.96
C TYR A 279 3.46 -5.46 14.28
N VAL A 280 3.59 -4.20 14.69
CA VAL A 280 4.59 -3.28 14.13
C VAL A 280 6.02 -3.75 14.41
N ALA A 281 6.28 -4.33 15.58
CA ALA A 281 7.58 -4.93 15.89
C ALA A 281 7.93 -6.08 14.94
N MET A 282 6.99 -6.98 14.65
CA MET A 282 7.17 -8.06 13.67
C MET A 282 7.43 -7.52 12.25
N ILE A 283 6.69 -6.51 11.81
CA ILE A 283 6.92 -5.91 10.48
C ILE A 283 8.31 -5.27 10.40
N ARG A 284 8.76 -4.60 11.47
CA ARG A 284 10.12 -4.03 11.55
C ARG A 284 11.20 -5.09 11.46
N ASP A 285 11.02 -6.21 12.17
CA ASP A 285 11.91 -7.36 12.10
C ASP A 285 12.01 -7.91 10.67
N PHE A 286 10.88 -8.09 9.98
CA PHE A 286 10.86 -8.59 8.59
C PHE A 286 11.61 -7.71 7.60
N ILE A 287 11.65 -6.40 7.82
CA ILE A 287 12.36 -5.45 6.95
C ILE A 287 13.75 -5.10 7.48
N GLY A 288 14.21 -5.73 8.57
CA GLY A 288 15.51 -5.47 9.19
C GLY A 288 15.63 -4.08 9.84
N LEU A 289 14.51 -3.46 10.22
CA LEU A 289 14.48 -2.11 10.75
C LEU A 289 14.76 -2.11 12.27
N THR A 290 15.99 -1.78 12.65
CA THR A 290 16.44 -1.77 14.05
C THR A 290 15.97 -0.52 14.81
N ASP A 291 15.95 -0.60 16.14
CA ASP A 291 15.68 0.57 16.99
C ASP A 291 16.72 1.68 16.80
N GLU A 292 17.96 1.33 16.45
CA GLU A 292 18.99 2.30 16.15
C GLU A 292 18.71 3.07 14.85
N ASN A 293 18.29 2.38 13.79
CA ASN A 293 17.85 3.04 12.56
C ASN A 293 16.67 3.97 12.82
N ARG A 294 15.73 3.55 13.68
CA ARG A 294 14.54 4.35 14.04
C ARG A 294 14.91 5.61 14.82
N ARG A 295 15.82 5.47 15.79
CA ARG A 295 16.33 6.61 16.57
C ARG A 295 17.06 7.59 15.66
N LYS A 296 17.98 7.09 14.83
CA LYS A 296 18.70 7.89 13.85
C LYS A 296 17.76 8.66 12.92
N LEU A 297 16.77 8.00 12.32
CA LEU A 297 15.80 8.68 11.45
C LEU A 297 15.02 9.76 12.21
N ARG A 298 14.62 9.49 13.45
CA ARG A 298 13.92 10.48 14.29
C ARG A 298 14.79 11.70 14.53
N ASP A 299 16.05 11.51 14.92
CA ASP A 299 16.99 12.58 15.19
C ASP A 299 17.24 13.40 13.92
N GLU A 300 17.42 12.75 12.76
CA GLU A 300 17.54 13.43 11.45
C GLU A 300 16.30 14.26 11.08
N ILE A 301 15.09 13.82 11.44
CA ILE A 301 13.86 14.59 11.23
C ILE A 301 13.84 15.83 12.14
N LEU A 302 14.21 15.67 13.42
CA LEU A 302 14.24 16.76 14.39
C LEU A 302 15.31 17.80 14.05
N ASP A 303 16.46 17.36 13.55
CA ASP A 303 17.60 18.20 13.19
C ASP A 303 17.51 18.75 11.75
N THR A 304 16.39 18.56 11.05
CA THR A 304 16.20 19.05 9.69
C THR A 304 16.21 20.59 9.68
N THR A 305 17.15 21.17 8.92
CA THR A 305 17.26 22.63 8.71
C THR A 305 16.66 23.05 7.37
N ALA A 306 16.29 24.33 7.24
CA ALA A 306 15.71 24.86 6.00
C ALA A 306 16.65 24.69 4.79
N ASP A 307 17.95 24.89 4.97
CA ASP A 307 18.93 24.74 3.88
C ASP A 307 19.09 23.28 3.47
N ARG A 308 19.14 22.35 4.44
CA ARG A 308 19.23 20.90 4.16
C ARG A 308 17.96 20.37 3.51
N PHE A 309 16.80 20.84 3.98
CA PHE A 309 15.50 20.56 3.37
C PHE A 309 15.48 21.00 1.91
N GLN A 310 15.91 22.23 1.62
CA GLN A 310 15.91 22.79 0.28
C GLN A 310 16.85 22.00 -0.66
N GLU A 311 18.10 21.79 -0.22
CA GLU A 311 19.10 21.03 -0.99
C GLU A 311 18.57 19.65 -1.40
N ILE A 312 17.97 18.93 -0.45
CA ILE A 312 17.47 17.58 -0.68
C ILE A 312 16.22 17.59 -1.55
N ALA A 313 15.25 18.46 -1.27
CA ALA A 313 14.04 18.54 -2.06
C ALA A 313 14.38 18.82 -3.53
N SER A 314 15.23 19.82 -3.80
CA SER A 314 15.68 20.13 -5.16
C SER A 314 16.37 18.92 -5.82
N ARG A 315 17.32 18.28 -5.12
CA ARG A 315 18.06 17.13 -5.69
C ARG A 315 17.15 15.95 -6.02
N TYR A 316 16.22 15.63 -5.12
CA TYR A 316 15.32 14.50 -5.30
C TYR A 316 14.26 14.79 -6.38
N PHE A 317 13.46 15.85 -6.22
CA PHE A 317 12.28 16.06 -7.07
C PHE A 317 12.64 16.38 -8.53
N ILE A 318 13.73 17.11 -8.79
CA ILE A 318 14.20 17.40 -10.16
C ILE A 318 14.46 16.11 -10.96
N SER A 319 15.03 15.10 -10.30
CA SER A 319 15.28 13.80 -10.92
C SER A 319 14.04 12.92 -10.94
N ALA A 320 13.31 12.86 -9.82
CA ALA A 320 12.22 11.93 -9.61
C ALA A 320 11.00 12.23 -10.50
N VAL A 321 10.70 13.51 -10.76
CA VAL A 321 9.54 13.90 -11.58
C VAL A 321 9.68 13.43 -13.04
N ARG A 322 10.90 13.32 -13.56
CA ARG A 322 11.18 12.89 -14.94
C ARG A 322 10.82 11.43 -15.22
N SER A 323 10.78 10.61 -14.17
CA SER A 323 10.40 9.21 -14.24
C SER A 323 9.11 8.94 -13.46
N ALA A 324 8.33 9.98 -13.13
CA ALA A 324 7.06 9.82 -12.47
C ALA A 324 6.06 9.08 -13.35
N VAL A 325 5.23 8.24 -12.74
CA VAL A 325 4.15 7.52 -13.39
C VAL A 325 2.83 8.07 -12.92
N VAL A 326 1.90 8.27 -13.84
CA VAL A 326 0.57 8.83 -13.56
C VAL A 326 -0.49 7.76 -13.74
N ALA A 327 -1.42 7.68 -12.81
CA ALA A 327 -2.65 6.92 -12.97
C ALA A 327 -3.85 7.79 -12.60
N VAL A 328 -4.88 7.75 -13.43
CA VAL A 328 -6.11 8.52 -13.25
C VAL A 328 -7.31 7.59 -13.29
N TYR A 329 -8.20 7.72 -12.31
CA TYR A 329 -9.50 7.03 -12.29
C TYR A 329 -10.58 8.09 -12.43
N ALA A 330 -11.34 8.07 -13.52
CA ALA A 330 -12.38 9.07 -13.79
C ALA A 330 -13.40 8.55 -14.82
N ALA A 331 -14.42 9.35 -15.14
CA ALA A 331 -15.30 9.07 -16.26
C ALA A 331 -14.52 9.00 -17.58
N GLU A 332 -14.95 8.13 -18.50
CA GLU A 332 -14.25 7.89 -19.77
C GLU A 332 -14.16 9.15 -20.62
N ASP A 333 -15.22 9.95 -20.69
CA ASP A 333 -15.25 11.20 -21.45
C ASP A 333 -14.28 12.24 -20.88
N GLU A 334 -14.17 12.35 -19.56
CA GLU A 334 -13.20 13.20 -18.88
C GLU A 334 -11.75 12.76 -19.14
N LEU A 335 -11.49 11.45 -19.16
CA LEU A 335 -10.18 10.91 -19.51
C LEU A 335 -9.82 11.19 -20.97
N CYS A 336 -10.76 11.03 -21.90
CA CYS A 336 -10.57 11.37 -23.31
C CYS A 336 -10.25 12.86 -23.50
N LYS A 337 -11.04 13.76 -22.89
CA LYS A 337 -10.79 15.21 -22.91
C LYS A 337 -9.42 15.54 -22.31
N ALA A 338 -9.05 14.90 -21.20
CA ALA A 338 -7.72 15.09 -20.60
C ALA A 338 -6.61 14.66 -21.57
N ASN A 339 -6.78 13.50 -22.22
CA ASN A 339 -5.84 13.00 -23.20
C ASN A 339 -5.68 13.92 -24.42
N GLU A 340 -6.66 14.75 -24.80
CA GLU A 340 -6.46 15.75 -25.86
C GLU A 340 -5.43 16.81 -25.44
N ALA A 341 -5.45 17.22 -24.17
CA ALA A 341 -4.61 18.29 -23.63
C ALA A 341 -3.25 17.82 -23.07
N LEU A 342 -3.12 16.56 -22.62
CA LEU A 342 -1.89 16.04 -22.02
C LEU A 342 -0.80 15.80 -23.08
N GLU A 343 0.45 16.17 -22.77
CA GLU A 343 1.60 15.83 -23.61
C GLU A 343 1.87 14.33 -23.60
N THR A 344 1.94 13.73 -22.41
CA THR A 344 2.06 12.28 -22.22
C THR A 344 0.68 11.67 -22.05
N LYS A 345 0.25 10.89 -23.05
CA LYS A 345 -1.09 10.29 -23.08
C LYS A 345 -1.22 9.17 -22.05
N LEU A 346 -2.40 9.09 -21.45
CA LEU A 346 -2.82 7.98 -20.60
C LEU A 346 -3.24 6.79 -21.47
N GLU A 347 -2.69 5.60 -21.21
CA GLU A 347 -3.19 4.35 -21.76
C GLU A 347 -4.57 4.06 -21.16
N MET A 348 -5.60 4.10 -22.01
CA MET A 348 -7.00 3.98 -21.61
C MET A 348 -7.36 2.52 -21.36
N GLU A 349 -8.05 2.27 -20.26
CA GLU A 349 -8.49 0.93 -19.85
C GLU A 349 -9.82 1.01 -19.11
N THR A 350 -10.71 0.04 -19.34
CA THR A 350 -11.94 -0.15 -18.57
C THR A 350 -11.67 -1.09 -17.40
N LEU A 351 -12.33 -0.83 -16.26
CA LEU A 351 -12.17 -1.67 -15.07
C LEU A 351 -12.93 -3.01 -15.14
N THR A 352 -13.80 -3.17 -16.15
CA THR A 352 -14.61 -4.36 -16.42
C THR A 352 -14.02 -5.20 -17.52
#